data_AF-A0A5A7VJI9-F1
#
_entry.id   AF-A0A5A7VJI9-F1
#
_cell.length_a   1.000
_cell.length_b   1.000
_cell.length_c   1.000
_cell.angle_alpha   90.00
_cell.angle_beta   90.00
_cell.angle_gamma   90.00
#
_symmetry.space_group_name_H-M   'P 1'
#
loop_
_entity.id
_entity.type
_entity.pdbx_description
1 polymer ?
#
loop_
_entity_poly.entity_id
_entity_poly.type
_entity_poly.pdbx_seq_one_letter_code
_entity_poly.pdbx_strand_id
1 'polypeptide(L)' 'MTAEGWLYIAVVLDLYSRRAVGWSMQSHMTTELVTDALMMAI' A
#
# COMPACT_ATOMS: atom_id res chain seq x y z
N MET A 1 2.94 -13.66 -19.10
CA MET A 1 1.91 -14.33 -18.28
C MET A 1 1.15 -13.22 -17.59
N THR A 2 -0.09 -12.96 -18.00
CA THR A 2 -0.94 -11.97 -17.34
C THR A 2 -1.28 -12.51 -15.96
N ALA A 3 -0.82 -11.83 -14.92
CA ALA A 3 -1.07 -12.23 -13.54
C ALA A 3 -2.55 -11.98 -13.21
N GLU A 4 -3.42 -12.93 -13.54
CA GLU A 4 -4.78 -13.03 -13.02
C GLU A 4 -4.72 -13.54 -11.57
N GLY A 5 -3.95 -12.84 -10.75
CA GLY A 5 -3.74 -13.11 -9.33
C GLY A 5 -4.27 -11.95 -8.49
N TRP A 6 -4.63 -12.25 -7.24
CA TRP A 6 -5.07 -11.24 -6.29
C TRP A 6 -3.94 -10.23 -6.01
N LEU A 7 -4.27 -8.94 -6.05
CA LEU A 7 -3.35 -7.85 -5.76
C LEU A 7 -3.71 -7.26 -4.41
N TYR A 8 -2.73 -7.19 -3.51
CA TYR A 8 -2.90 -6.55 -2.22
C TYR A 8 -2.49 -5.09 -2.32
N ILE A 9 -3.25 -4.22 -1.64
CA ILE A 9 -3.00 -2.78 -1.55
C ILE A 9 -2.91 -2.36 -0.09
N ALA A 10 -1.87 -1.61 0.26
CA ALA A 10 -1.76 -0.92 1.54
C ALA A 10 -1.88 0.59 1.29
N VAL A 11 -2.65 1.29 2.13
CA VAL A 11 -2.87 2.74 2.04
C VAL A 11 -2.72 3.35 3.43
N VAL A 12 -1.92 4.42 3.52
CA VAL A 12 -1.80 5.25 4.73
C VAL A 12 -2.67 6.49 4.53
N LEU A 13 -3.61 6.70 5.45
CA LEU A 13 -4.54 7.84 5.43
C LEU A 13 -4.16 8.84 6.52
N ASP A 14 -4.02 10.11 6.14
CA ASP A 14 -4.10 11.20 7.11
C ASP A 14 -5.56 11.44 7.48
N LEU A 15 -5.88 11.25 8.77
CA LEU A 15 -7.25 11.39 9.28
C LEU A 15 -7.70 12.85 9.38
N TYR A 16 -6.77 13.80 9.49
CA TYR A 16 -7.11 15.22 9.57
C TYR A 16 -7.60 15.75 8.21
N SER A 17 -6.80 15.55 7.16
CA SER A 17 -7.15 16.01 5.81
C SER A 17 -7.98 15.01 4.99
N ARG A 18 -8.14 13.77 5.46
CA ARG A 18 -8.77 12.63 4.75
C ARG A 18 -8.09 12.31 3.42
N ARG A 19 -6.77 12.49 3.35
CA ARG A 19 -5.97 12.24 2.14
C ARG A 19 -5.17 10.95 2.30
N ALA A 20 -5.03 10.20 1.20
CA ALA A 20 -4.03 9.16 1.12
C ALA A 20 -2.65 9.82 1.00
N VAL A 21 -1.77 9.51 1.96
CA VAL A 21 -0.42 10.09 2.05
C VAL A 21 0.66 9.09 1.63
N GLY A 22 0.34 7.79 1.55
CA GLY A 22 1.22 6.77 0.99
C GLY A 22 0.45 5.52 0.59
N TRP A 23 0.97 4.77 -0.38
CA TRP A 23 0.40 3.51 -0.83
C TRP A 23 1.45 2.57 -1.42
N SER A 24 1.18 1.27 -1.40
CA SER A 24 1.99 0.25 -2.07
C SER A 24 1.10 -0.92 -2.53
N MET A 25 1.56 -1.66 -3.53
CA MET A 25 0.83 -2.81 -4.10
C MET A 25 1.78 -3.98 -4.33
N GLN A 26 1.38 -5.19 -3.92
CA GLN A 26 2.16 -6.41 -4.11
C GLN A 26 1.25 -7.62 -4.37
N SER A 27 1.77 -8.64 -5.06
CA SER A 27 1.05 -9.88 -5.34
C SER A 27 0.87 -10.79 -4.13
N HIS A 28 1.48 -10.45 -2.99
CA HIS A 28 1.40 -11.20 -1.73
C HIS A 28 1.25 -10.24 -0.55
N MET A 29 0.58 -10.69 0.51
CA MET A 29 0.45 -9.92 1.75
C MET A 29 1.71 -10.10 2.60
N THR A 30 2.60 -9.11 2.55
CA THR A 30 3.90 -9.11 3.23
C THR A 30 4.02 -7.93 4.20
N THR A 31 4.99 -7.96 5.09
CA THR A 31 5.33 -6.82 5.96
C THR A 31 5.89 -5.65 5.16
N GLU A 32 6.59 -5.95 4.07
CA GLU A 32 7.17 -5.01 3.12
C GLU A 32 6.08 -4.16 2.47
N LEU A 33 4.94 -4.76 2.09
CA LEU A 33 3.81 -4.03 1.53
C LEU A 33 3.35 -2.86 2.44
N VAL A 34 3.29 -3.09 3.76
CA VAL A 34 2.88 -2.05 4.73
C VAL A 34 4.03 -1.07 4.99
N THR A 35 5.26 -1.57 5.05
CA THR A 35 6.46 -0.76 5.30
C THR A 35 6.71 0.22 4.16
N ASP A 36 6.55 -0.22 2.91
CA ASP A 36 6.70 0.62 1.72
C ASP A 36 5.66 1.74 1.67
N ALA A 37 4.40 1.41 1.98
CA ALA A 37 3.32 2.40 2.03
C ALA A 37 3.56 3.45 3.14
N LEU A 38 4.14 3.03 4.28
CA LEU A 38 4.52 3.93 5.36
C LEU A 38 5.72 4.82 4.99
N MET A 39 6.74 4.26 4.36
CA MET A 39 7.92 5.02 3.91
C MET A 39 7.58 6.06 2.84
N MET A 40 6.56 5.81 2.00
CA MET A 40 6.06 6.81 1.06
C MET A 40 5.37 8.00 1.77
N ALA A 41 4.79 7.77 2.94
CA ALA A 41 4.01 8.75 3.67
C ALA A 41 4.84 9.68 4.58
N ILE A 42 6.14 9.43 4.71
CA ILE A 42 7.10 10.18 5.56
C ILE A 42 8.06 10.96 4.65
#